data_AF-A0A0S7BH58-F1
#
_entry.id   AF-A0A0S7BH58-F1
#
_cell.length_a   1.000
_cell.length_b   1.000
_cell.length_c   1.000
_cell.angle_alpha   90.00
_cell.angle_beta   90.00
_cell.angle_gamma   90.00
#
_symmetry.space_group_name_H-M   'P 1'
#
loop_
_entity.id
_entity.type
_entity.pdbx_description
1 polymer ?
#
loop_
_entity_poly.entity_id
_entity_poly.type
_entity_poly.pdbx_seq_one_letter_code
_entity_poly.pdbx_strand_id
1 'polypeptide(L)'
;MPRRDAFSMLRSTQAEPDASNANISPEVNENPSGIRPLDFIPAAEPRKRRERGWERTRRAEIATYRGIPPETHQTLIRIASALGVPVDEVARAFLEYGLGQYQAGQLPLSPYPKAQRMTLFPEGNQTHVATASRWLQQAFLAKQSHHKGKKAKSPKNWESRATYRIPAELKTEVKQVASEHFVGVGELVLFLFLYALKAFEEQRLQLQPQPKLTGKTLFKDRE
;
A
#
# COMPACT_ATOMS: atom_id res chain seq x y z
N MET A 1 -27.05 11.44 21.74
CA MET A 1 -26.56 12.84 21.69
C MET A 1 -26.89 13.42 20.32
N PRO A 2 -27.66 14.52 20.24
CA PRO A 2 -28.00 15.15 18.96
C PRO A 2 -26.77 15.84 18.36
N ARG A 3 -26.66 15.85 17.03
CA ARG A 3 -25.57 16.49 16.28
C ARG A 3 -25.64 18.00 16.46
N ARG A 4 -24.52 18.62 16.85
CA ARG A 4 -24.36 20.09 16.87
C ARG A 4 -24.42 20.61 15.44
N ASP A 5 -25.43 21.42 15.15
CA ASP A 5 -25.60 22.09 13.87
C ASP A 5 -24.62 23.27 13.78
N ALA A 6 -23.72 23.24 12.81
CA ALA A 6 -22.60 24.18 12.69
C ALA A 6 -23.04 25.62 12.33
N PHE A 7 -24.31 25.79 11.95
CA PHE A 7 -24.85 27.07 11.49
C PHE A 7 -25.75 27.76 12.52
N SER A 8 -25.84 27.24 13.76
CA SER A 8 -26.68 27.84 14.81
C SER A 8 -26.24 29.26 15.19
N MET A 9 -24.94 29.57 15.08
CA MET A 9 -24.37 30.87 15.43
C MET A 9 -24.74 32.00 14.45
N LEU A 10 -25.26 31.67 13.26
CA LEU A 10 -25.58 32.66 12.23
C LEU A 10 -27.04 33.12 12.26
N ARG A 11 -27.93 32.45 13.00
CA ARG A 11 -29.35 32.81 13.09
C ARG A 11 -29.67 33.83 14.19
N SER A 12 -28.69 34.20 15.01
CA SER A 12 -28.91 34.97 16.24
C SER A 12 -28.67 36.49 16.10
N THR A 13 -28.68 37.05 14.88
CA THR A 13 -28.48 38.49 14.68
C THR A 13 -29.67 39.15 13.99
N GLN A 14 -30.83 39.07 14.64
CA GLN A 14 -31.84 40.15 14.59
C GLN A 14 -32.94 39.84 15.60
N ALA A 15 -32.89 40.50 16.75
CA ALA A 15 -34.04 40.99 17.51
C ALA A 15 -33.55 41.51 18.87
N GLU A 16 -33.59 42.83 19.06
CA GLU A 16 -34.13 43.41 20.29
C GLU A 16 -35.19 44.45 19.86
N PRO A 17 -36.21 44.68 20.69
CA PRO A 17 -37.54 45.09 20.26
C PRO A 17 -37.75 46.59 20.40
N ASP A 18 -38.61 47.16 19.57
CA ASP A 18 -39.44 48.28 19.99
C ASP A 18 -40.81 48.18 19.31
N ALA A 19 -41.84 48.32 20.14
CA ALA A 19 -43.23 48.18 19.79
C ALA A 19 -43.73 49.42 19.03
N SER A 20 -44.45 49.21 17.92
CA SER A 20 -45.68 49.96 17.61
C SER A 20 -46.36 49.38 16.37
N ASN A 21 -47.66 49.14 16.52
CA ASN A 21 -48.58 48.70 15.50
C ASN A 21 -48.60 49.68 14.30
N ALA A 22 -48.41 49.15 13.09
CA ALA A 22 -49.04 49.68 11.90
C ALA A 22 -49.27 48.55 10.89
N ASN A 23 -50.54 48.21 10.76
CA ASN A 23 -51.12 47.35 9.75
C ASN A 23 -50.81 47.89 8.35
N ILE A 24 -49.82 47.32 7.66
CA ILE A 24 -49.61 47.50 6.22
C ILE A 24 -49.21 46.13 5.67
N SER A 25 -50.20 45.38 5.19
CA SER A 25 -49.97 44.25 4.30
C SER A 25 -49.41 44.78 2.97
N PRO A 26 -48.22 44.36 2.52
CA PRO A 26 -47.97 44.30 1.09
C PRO A 26 -48.49 42.94 0.61
N GLU A 27 -49.41 42.97 -0.35
CA GLU A 27 -49.85 41.79 -1.09
C GLU A 27 -48.64 40.98 -1.56
N VAL A 28 -48.37 39.87 -0.86
CA VAL A 28 -47.48 38.84 -1.33
C VAL A 28 -48.28 38.08 -2.38
N ASN A 29 -48.05 38.43 -3.65
CA ASN A 29 -48.36 37.56 -4.76
C ASN A 29 -47.69 36.21 -4.48
N GLU A 30 -48.49 35.25 -4.01
CA GLU A 30 -48.09 33.86 -3.81
C GLU A 30 -47.79 33.24 -5.17
N ASN A 31 -46.56 33.40 -5.64
CA ASN A 31 -46.01 32.58 -6.70
C ASN A 31 -45.86 31.15 -6.16
N PRO A 32 -46.58 30.15 -6.71
CA PRO A 32 -46.47 28.77 -6.26
C PRO A 32 -45.24 28.14 -6.91
N SER A 33 -44.06 28.38 -6.35
CA SER A 33 -42.88 27.57 -6.67
C SER A 33 -41.83 27.76 -5.59
N GLY A 34 -41.92 26.93 -4.55
CA GLY A 34 -40.93 26.81 -3.48
C GLY A 34 -39.62 26.20 -3.97
N ILE A 35 -39.00 26.82 -4.97
CA ILE A 35 -37.69 26.46 -5.47
C ILE A 35 -36.69 27.26 -4.66
N ARG A 36 -36.01 26.60 -3.74
CA ARG A 36 -34.92 27.22 -2.98
C ARG A 36 -33.73 27.39 -3.93
N PRO A 37 -32.90 28.44 -3.79
CA PRO A 37 -31.71 28.63 -4.63
C PRO A 37 -30.77 27.40 -4.69
N LEU A 38 -30.79 26.56 -3.65
CA LEU A 38 -30.02 25.31 -3.55
C LEU A 38 -30.58 24.18 -4.43
N ASP A 39 -31.84 24.25 -4.84
CA ASP A 39 -32.49 23.26 -5.71
C ASP A 39 -32.03 23.39 -7.18
N PHE A 40 -31.39 24.50 -7.53
CA PHE A 40 -30.71 24.69 -8.83
C PHE A 40 -29.31 24.05 -8.87
N ILE A 41 -28.79 23.55 -7.74
CA ILE A 41 -27.53 22.82 -7.72
C ILE A 41 -27.86 21.35 -7.97
N PRO A 42 -27.56 20.79 -9.16
CA PRO A 42 -27.82 19.39 -9.42
C PRO A 42 -27.04 18.53 -8.42
N ALA A 43 -27.73 17.58 -7.79
CA ALA A 43 -27.07 16.61 -6.94
C ALA A 43 -26.01 15.87 -7.76
N ALA A 44 -24.76 15.89 -7.30
CA ALA A 44 -23.67 15.27 -8.02
C ALA A 44 -23.96 13.77 -8.23
N GLU A 45 -23.93 13.32 -9.48
CA GLU A 45 -24.08 11.90 -9.77
C GLU A 45 -22.98 11.09 -9.05
N PRO A 46 -23.32 9.95 -8.44
CA PRO A 46 -22.33 9.10 -7.81
C PRO A 46 -21.31 8.66 -8.87
N ARG A 47 -20.04 9.04 -8.66
CA ARG A 47 -18.96 8.71 -9.59
C ARG A 47 -18.96 7.21 -9.90
N LYS A 48 -19.07 6.86 -11.18
CA LYS A 48 -18.95 5.47 -11.65
C LYS A 48 -17.65 4.87 -11.12
N ARG A 49 -17.76 3.78 -10.35
CA ARG A 49 -16.60 3.12 -9.75
C ARG A 49 -15.68 2.61 -10.85
N ARG A 50 -14.43 3.07 -10.87
CA ARG A 50 -13.41 2.59 -11.82
C ARG A 50 -13.32 1.07 -11.79
N GLU A 51 -13.40 0.45 -12.97
CA GLU A 51 -13.17 -0.98 -13.12
C GLU A 51 -11.68 -1.28 -12.93
N ARG A 52 -11.39 -2.15 -11.96
CA ARG A 52 -10.02 -2.58 -11.61
C ARG A 52 -9.72 -3.99 -12.11
N GLY A 53 -10.33 -4.39 -13.24
CA GLY A 53 -10.18 -5.73 -13.82
C GLY A 53 -8.72 -6.04 -14.15
N TRP A 54 -8.07 -5.13 -14.89
CA TRP A 54 -6.65 -5.25 -15.24
C TRP A 54 -5.73 -5.38 -14.01
N GLU A 55 -5.94 -4.52 -12.99
CA GLU A 55 -5.19 -4.59 -11.73
C GLU A 55 -5.41 -5.92 -11.02
N ARG A 56 -6.64 -6.44 -11.03
CA ARG A 56 -6.99 -7.71 -10.37
C ARG A 56 -6.29 -8.89 -11.04
N THR A 57 -6.22 -8.92 -12.37
CA THR A 57 -5.55 -9.98 -13.13
C THR A 57 -4.02 -9.95 -12.90
N ARG A 58 -3.41 -8.76 -12.84
CA ARG A 58 -1.96 -8.62 -12.62
C ARG A 58 -1.51 -8.55 -11.17
N ARG A 59 -2.40 -8.80 -10.20
CA ARG A 59 -2.02 -8.85 -8.77
C ARG A 59 -0.95 -9.89 -8.47
N ALA A 60 -0.92 -10.98 -9.23
CA ALA A 60 0.09 -12.03 -9.06
C ALA A 60 1.51 -11.50 -9.29
N GLU A 61 1.66 -10.62 -10.29
CA GLU A 61 2.92 -9.97 -10.69
C GLU A 61 3.36 -8.87 -9.71
N ILE A 62 2.50 -8.44 -8.79
CA ILE A 62 2.85 -7.41 -7.82
C ILE A 62 3.42 -8.09 -6.57
N ALA A 63 4.66 -7.76 -6.24
CA ALA A 63 5.35 -8.22 -5.04
C ALA A 63 5.65 -7.04 -4.11
N THR A 64 5.08 -7.05 -2.91
CA THR A 64 5.38 -6.07 -1.87
C THR A 64 6.20 -6.72 -0.78
N TYR A 65 7.39 -6.18 -0.54
CA TYR A 65 8.31 -6.65 0.48
C TYR A 65 8.40 -5.62 1.61
N ARG A 66 8.57 -6.11 2.84
CA ARG A 66 8.71 -5.29 4.05
C ARG A 66 10.13 -5.35 4.58
N GLY A 67 10.58 -4.30 5.24
CA GLY A 67 11.90 -4.27 5.87
C GLY A 67 13.04 -3.96 4.90
N ILE A 68 12.72 -3.51 3.68
CA ILE A 68 13.71 -2.94 2.76
C ILE A 68 13.93 -1.49 3.16
N PRO A 69 15.15 -1.08 3.54
CA PRO A 69 15.45 0.31 3.87
C PRO A 69 15.15 1.24 2.69
N PRO A 70 14.63 2.45 2.93
CA PRO A 70 14.32 3.40 1.86
C PRO A 70 15.58 3.78 1.07
N GLU A 71 16.76 3.76 1.70
CA GLU A 71 18.04 4.06 1.05
C GLU A 71 18.33 3.04 -0.06
N THR A 72 18.15 1.74 0.22
CA THR A 72 18.33 0.67 -0.78
C THR A 72 17.33 0.78 -1.91
N HIS A 73 16.09 1.19 -1.63
CA HIS A 73 15.12 1.41 -2.70
C HIS A 73 15.51 2.63 -3.56
N GLN A 74 16.00 3.71 -2.95
CA GLN A 74 16.48 4.89 -3.66
C GLN A 74 17.70 4.59 -4.52
N THR A 75 18.64 3.74 -4.09
CA THR A 75 19.78 3.35 -4.92
C THR A 75 19.32 2.58 -6.16
N LEU A 76 18.36 1.66 -6.03
CA LEU A 76 17.74 0.99 -7.19
C LEU A 76 17.09 2.00 -8.15
N ILE A 77 16.39 3.01 -7.64
CA ILE A 77 15.82 4.09 -8.47
C ILE A 77 16.91 4.84 -9.23
N ARG A 78 18.04 5.18 -8.58
CA ARG A 78 19.16 5.88 -9.22
C ARG A 78 19.78 5.04 -10.33
N ILE A 79 20.02 3.75 -10.07
CA ILE A 79 20.57 2.81 -11.07
C ILE A 79 19.60 2.68 -12.26
N ALA A 80 18.31 2.50 -11.99
CA ALA A 80 17.28 2.41 -13.02
C ALA A 80 17.21 3.68 -13.89
N SER A 81 17.28 4.86 -13.25
CA SER A 81 17.33 6.14 -13.96
C SER A 81 18.59 6.29 -14.80
N ALA A 82 19.75 5.84 -14.33
CA ALA A 82 21.01 5.90 -15.07
C ALA A 82 20.99 4.98 -16.30
N LEU A 83 20.33 3.83 -16.19
CA LEU A 83 20.17 2.84 -17.27
C LEU A 83 18.98 3.13 -18.21
N GLY A 84 18.12 4.10 -17.87
CA GLY A 84 16.92 4.43 -18.66
C GLY A 84 15.84 3.34 -18.63
N VAL A 85 15.82 2.50 -17.58
CA VAL A 85 14.87 1.38 -17.42
C VAL A 85 13.98 1.59 -16.20
N PRO A 86 12.78 0.96 -16.12
CA PRO A 86 11.98 1.02 -14.91
C PRO A 86 12.63 0.26 -13.75
N VAL A 87 12.40 0.75 -12.53
CA VAL A 87 12.96 0.19 -11.28
C VAL A 87 12.62 -1.29 -11.11
N ASP A 88 11.45 -1.70 -11.57
CA ASP A 88 10.98 -3.08 -11.55
C ASP A 88 11.93 -4.05 -12.27
N GLU A 89 12.52 -3.62 -13.39
CA GLU A 89 13.44 -4.45 -14.19
C GLU A 89 14.80 -4.61 -13.50
N VAL A 90 15.30 -3.54 -12.87
CA VAL A 90 16.53 -3.61 -12.06
C VAL A 90 16.32 -4.52 -10.86
N ALA A 91 15.20 -4.35 -10.15
CA ALA A 91 14.84 -5.19 -9.01
C ALA A 91 14.70 -6.66 -9.42
N ARG A 92 14.07 -6.93 -10.57
CA ARG A 92 13.97 -8.27 -11.14
C ARG A 92 15.35 -8.87 -11.45
N ALA A 93 16.19 -8.14 -12.19
CA ALA A 93 17.53 -8.62 -12.56
C ALA A 93 18.41 -8.92 -11.34
N PHE A 94 18.32 -8.08 -10.30
CA PHE A 94 19.07 -8.29 -9.05
C PHE A 94 18.59 -9.52 -8.29
N LEU A 95 17.28 -9.78 -8.27
CA LEU A 95 16.73 -10.98 -7.65
C LEU A 95 17.09 -12.25 -8.43
N GLU A 96 16.95 -12.23 -9.75
CA GLU A 96 17.33 -13.35 -10.62
C GLU A 96 18.83 -13.67 -10.46
N TYR A 97 19.69 -12.65 -10.47
CA TYR A 97 21.12 -12.83 -10.22
C TYR A 97 21.39 -13.43 -8.84
N GLY A 98 20.81 -12.84 -7.78
CA GLY A 98 21.02 -13.32 -6.41
C GLY A 98 20.54 -14.76 -6.20
N LEU A 99 19.41 -15.14 -6.78
CA LEU A 99 18.91 -16.52 -6.72
C LEU A 99 19.78 -17.47 -7.54
N GLY A 100 20.21 -17.08 -8.74
CA GLY A 100 21.12 -17.88 -9.56
C GLY A 100 22.43 -18.18 -8.82
N GLN A 101 22.98 -17.19 -8.12
CA GLN A 101 24.19 -17.34 -7.31
C GLN A 101 23.98 -18.22 -6.08
N TYR A 102 22.79 -18.16 -5.47
CA TYR A 102 22.41 -19.08 -4.39
C TYR A 102 22.29 -20.52 -4.89
N GLN A 103 21.58 -20.74 -6.02
CA GLN A 103 21.43 -22.06 -6.63
C GLN A 103 22.77 -22.65 -7.08
N ALA A 104 23.70 -21.81 -7.54
CA ALA A 104 25.07 -22.20 -7.87
C ALA A 104 25.97 -22.46 -6.64
N GLY A 105 25.47 -22.25 -5.41
CA GLY A 105 26.24 -22.42 -4.17
C GLY A 105 27.29 -21.34 -3.93
N GLN A 106 27.32 -20.26 -4.72
CA GLN A 106 28.28 -19.16 -4.58
C GLN A 106 27.84 -18.14 -3.53
N LEU A 107 26.56 -18.11 -3.17
CA LEU A 107 25.98 -17.26 -2.14
C LEU A 107 25.47 -18.11 -0.97
N PRO A 108 26.29 -18.37 0.08
CA PRO A 108 25.83 -19.09 1.25
C PRO A 108 24.84 -18.24 2.07
N LEU A 109 23.66 -18.79 2.35
CA LEU A 109 22.69 -18.19 3.26
C LEU A 109 22.92 -18.74 4.68
N SER A 110 23.45 -17.91 5.56
CA SER A 110 23.61 -18.24 6.99
C SER A 110 22.59 -17.46 7.83
N PRO A 111 21.39 -18.00 8.07
CA PRO A 111 20.39 -17.33 8.89
C PRO A 111 20.81 -17.32 10.36
N TYR A 112 20.70 -16.17 11.00
CA TYR A 112 20.88 -16.05 12.45
C TYR A 112 19.51 -16.02 13.14
N PRO A 113 19.29 -16.84 14.17
CA PRO A 113 18.02 -16.87 14.88
C PRO A 113 17.78 -15.51 15.55
N LYS A 114 16.72 -14.80 15.13
CA LYS A 114 16.20 -13.65 15.88
C LYS A 114 15.46 -14.15 17.11
N ALA A 115 15.55 -13.38 18.20
CA ALA A 115 15.01 -13.70 19.53
C ALA A 115 13.76 -14.60 19.49
N GLN A 116 13.92 -15.82 19.96
CA GLN A 116 12.85 -16.82 20.02
C GLN A 116 11.76 -16.30 20.96
N ARG A 117 10.56 -16.06 20.40
CA ARG A 117 9.40 -15.70 21.21
C ARG A 117 8.76 -16.97 21.74
N MET A 118 8.61 -17.06 23.06
CA MET A 118 7.88 -18.17 23.65
C MET A 118 6.41 -18.11 23.23
N THR A 119 5.89 -19.24 22.75
CA THR A 119 4.47 -19.45 22.49
C THR A 119 3.93 -20.46 23.50
N LEU A 120 2.74 -20.19 24.05
CA LEU A 120 2.04 -21.13 24.94
C LEU A 120 1.34 -22.26 24.15
N PHE A 121 1.37 -22.20 22.82
CA PHE A 121 0.73 -23.18 21.97
C PHE A 121 1.74 -24.25 21.54
N PRO A 122 1.44 -25.54 21.72
CA PRO A 122 2.28 -26.62 21.24
C PRO A 122 2.38 -26.57 19.71
N GLU A 123 3.59 -26.71 19.17
CA GLU A 123 3.80 -26.84 17.73
C GLU A 123 3.44 -28.27 17.30
N GLY A 124 2.28 -28.41 16.65
CA GLY A 124 1.80 -29.71 16.15
C GLY A 124 0.34 -29.95 16.51
N ASN A 125 -0.47 -30.25 15.49
CA ASN A 125 -1.90 -30.54 15.52
C ASN A 125 -2.84 -29.31 15.60
N GLN A 126 -3.40 -28.96 14.43
CA GLN A 126 -4.44 -27.94 14.25
C GLN A 126 -5.67 -28.16 15.14
N THR A 127 -5.91 -29.41 15.57
CA THR A 127 -7.00 -29.80 16.48
C THR A 127 -6.82 -29.23 17.89
N HIS A 128 -5.60 -29.15 18.42
CA HIS A 128 -5.34 -28.58 19.76
C HIS A 128 -5.43 -27.06 19.77
N VAL A 129 -5.10 -26.40 18.65
CA VAL A 129 -5.19 -24.94 18.49
C VAL A 129 -6.66 -24.48 18.53
N ALA A 130 -7.58 -25.23 17.92
CA ALA A 130 -9.01 -24.93 17.92
C ALA A 130 -9.64 -25.03 19.33
N THR A 131 -9.25 -26.02 20.12
CA THR A 131 -9.73 -26.20 21.50
C THR A 131 -9.16 -25.14 22.43
N ALA A 132 -7.86 -24.81 22.27
CA ALA A 132 -7.20 -23.75 23.03
C ALA A 132 -7.71 -22.33 22.69
N SER A 133 -8.21 -22.11 21.47
CA SER A 133 -8.75 -20.79 21.10
C SER A 133 -10.15 -20.52 21.67
N ARG A 134 -10.91 -21.56 22.04
CA ARG A 134 -12.26 -21.41 22.62
C ARG A 134 -12.22 -20.75 24.01
N TRP A 135 -11.28 -21.14 24.88
CA TRP A 135 -11.15 -20.52 26.21
C TRP A 135 -10.58 -19.09 26.14
N LEU A 136 -9.67 -18.82 25.20
CA LEU A 136 -9.11 -17.47 24.99
C LEU A 136 -10.17 -16.46 24.54
N GLN A 137 -11.08 -16.88 23.65
CA GLN A 137 -12.22 -16.06 23.22
C GLN A 137 -13.21 -15.80 24.36
N GLN A 138 -13.35 -16.76 25.29
CA GLN A 138 -14.20 -16.63 26.46
C GLN A 138 -13.58 -15.74 27.55
N ALA A 139 -12.27 -15.82 27.76
CA ALA A 139 -11.54 -15.04 28.77
C ALA A 139 -11.25 -13.60 28.33
N PHE A 140 -11.05 -13.36 27.03
CA PHE A 140 -10.78 -12.03 26.49
C PHE A 140 -11.85 -11.66 25.46
N LEU A 141 -12.91 -10.97 25.92
CA LEU A 141 -13.83 -10.29 25.02
C LEU A 141 -13.04 -9.30 24.16
N ALA A 142 -12.96 -9.56 22.85
CA ALA A 142 -12.24 -8.71 21.91
C ALA A 142 -12.80 -7.29 21.97
N LYS A 143 -12.09 -6.38 22.64
CA LYS A 143 -12.45 -4.96 22.67
C LYS A 143 -12.38 -4.44 21.23
N GLN A 144 -13.52 -3.96 20.73
CA GLN A 144 -13.61 -3.20 19.49
C GLN A 144 -12.59 -2.06 19.56
N SER A 145 -11.59 -2.11 18.68
CA SER A 145 -10.54 -1.10 18.60
C SER A 145 -11.15 0.22 18.14
N HIS A 146 -11.41 1.13 19.08
CA HIS A 146 -11.67 2.52 18.73
C HIS A 146 -10.37 3.13 18.19
N HIS A 147 -10.37 3.48 16.90
CA HIS A 147 -9.30 4.22 16.26
C HIS A 147 -9.03 5.55 16.96
N LYS A 148 -8.09 5.56 17.91
CA LYS A 148 -7.55 6.77 18.52
C LYS A 148 -6.63 7.47 17.51
N GLY A 149 -6.83 8.78 17.36
CA GLY A 149 -6.17 9.64 16.37
C GLY A 149 -4.66 9.47 16.29
N LYS A 150 -4.15 9.41 15.06
CA LYS A 150 -2.74 9.20 14.74
C LYS A 150 -1.94 10.46 15.10
N LYS A 151 -1.14 10.42 16.16
CA LYS A 151 0.06 11.26 16.26
C LYS A 151 1.11 10.67 15.33
N ALA A 152 1.69 11.51 14.45
CA ALA A 152 2.74 11.11 13.53
C ALA A 152 3.96 10.63 14.34
N LYS A 153 4.19 9.31 14.34
CA LYS A 153 5.43 8.71 14.82
C LYS A 153 6.35 8.56 13.61
N SER A 154 7.65 8.79 13.81
CA SER A 154 8.65 8.51 12.78
C SER A 154 8.50 7.06 12.30
N PRO A 155 8.53 6.81 10.99
CA PRO A 155 8.26 5.48 10.47
C PRO A 155 9.35 4.53 10.94
N LYS A 156 8.96 3.45 11.59
CA LYS A 156 9.91 2.41 12.00
C LYS A 156 10.38 1.66 10.75
N ASN A 157 11.61 1.16 10.73
CA ASN A 157 12.19 0.46 9.56
C ASN A 157 11.40 -0.79 9.11
N TRP A 158 10.55 -1.39 9.96
CA TRP A 158 9.65 -2.48 9.55
C TRP A 158 8.40 -2.00 8.81
N GLU A 159 8.11 -0.69 8.82
CA GLU A 159 7.00 -0.06 8.10
C GLU A 159 7.37 0.28 6.66
N SER A 160 8.67 0.33 6.32
CA SER A 160 9.09 0.56 4.93
C SER A 160 8.65 -0.61 4.06
N ARG A 161 7.97 -0.26 2.97
CA ARG A 161 7.44 -1.20 1.98
C ARG A 161 7.95 -0.78 0.62
N ALA A 162 8.63 -1.69 -0.06
CA ALA A 162 8.92 -1.53 -1.47
C ALA A 162 8.02 -2.48 -2.26
N THR A 163 7.44 -1.99 -3.34
CA THR A 163 6.57 -2.78 -4.22
C THR A 163 7.18 -2.79 -5.60
N TYR A 164 7.32 -3.98 -6.17
CA TYR A 164 7.90 -4.21 -7.48
C TYR A 164 6.96 -5.07 -8.33
N ARG A 165 7.07 -4.93 -9.65
CA ARG A 165 6.40 -5.79 -10.62
C ARG A 165 7.36 -6.89 -11.07
N ILE A 166 7.13 -8.10 -10.61
CA ILE A 166 8.02 -9.25 -10.76
C ILE A 166 7.19 -10.47 -11.22
N PRO A 167 7.71 -11.34 -12.10
CA PRO A 167 7.04 -12.58 -12.48
C PRO A 167 6.63 -13.43 -11.26
N ALA A 168 5.51 -14.14 -11.40
CA ALA A 168 5.00 -14.98 -10.32
C ALA A 168 5.96 -16.12 -9.94
N GLU A 169 6.69 -16.65 -10.93
CA GLU A 169 7.70 -17.71 -10.76
C GLU A 169 8.82 -17.27 -9.80
N LEU A 170 9.43 -16.11 -10.06
CA LEU A 170 10.47 -15.55 -9.20
C LEU A 170 9.96 -15.31 -7.78
N LYS A 171 8.71 -14.83 -7.65
CA LYS A 171 8.09 -14.61 -6.34
C LYS A 171 7.90 -15.90 -5.56
N THR A 172 7.53 -17.00 -6.24
CA THR A 172 7.39 -18.32 -5.59
C THR A 172 8.75 -18.88 -5.18
N GLU A 173 9.78 -18.73 -6.01
CA GLU A 173 11.14 -19.18 -5.69
C GLU A 173 11.71 -18.46 -4.47
N VAL A 174 11.64 -17.12 -4.44
CA VAL A 174 12.10 -16.34 -3.28
C VAL A 174 11.37 -16.77 -2.01
N LYS A 175 10.06 -17.06 -2.11
CA LYS A 175 9.28 -17.52 -0.96
C LYS A 175 9.72 -18.92 -0.51
N GLN A 176 10.00 -19.82 -1.45
CA GLN A 176 10.48 -21.17 -1.16
C GLN A 176 11.83 -21.12 -0.43
N VAL A 177 12.81 -20.38 -0.97
CA VAL A 177 14.13 -20.22 -0.34
C VAL A 177 14.01 -19.59 1.05
N ALA A 178 13.14 -18.60 1.21
CA ALA A 178 12.88 -18.01 2.53
C ALA A 178 12.31 -19.02 3.54
N SER A 179 11.44 -19.93 3.09
CA SER A 179 10.89 -21.01 3.92
C SER A 179 11.92 -22.07 4.27
N GLU A 180 12.81 -22.44 3.33
CA GLU A 180 13.89 -23.41 3.55
C GLU A 180 14.87 -22.94 4.64
N HIS A 181 15.21 -21.64 4.64
CA HIS A 181 16.15 -21.06 5.60
C HIS A 181 15.49 -20.45 6.84
N PHE A 182 14.17 -20.56 6.98
CA PHE A 182 13.39 -19.94 8.06
C PHE A 182 13.62 -18.43 8.22
N VAL A 183 13.81 -17.71 7.10
CA VAL A 183 14.05 -16.25 7.07
C VAL A 183 12.81 -15.51 6.59
N GLY A 184 12.62 -14.27 7.06
CA GLY A 184 11.59 -13.39 6.52
C GLY A 184 11.84 -13.07 5.04
N VAL A 185 10.83 -13.22 4.19
CA VAL A 185 10.92 -12.97 2.73
C VAL A 185 11.54 -11.61 2.40
N GLY A 186 11.16 -10.56 3.12
CA GLY A 186 11.71 -9.22 2.90
C GLY A 186 13.19 -9.07 3.30
N GLU A 187 13.63 -9.81 4.31
CA GLU A 187 15.04 -9.83 4.75
C GLU A 187 15.91 -10.58 3.73
N LEU A 188 15.41 -11.72 3.22
CA LEU A 188 16.06 -12.43 2.12
C LEU A 188 16.19 -11.53 0.89
N VAL A 189 15.11 -10.87 0.48
CA VAL A 189 15.13 -9.94 -0.67
C VAL A 189 16.13 -8.81 -0.46
N LEU A 190 16.17 -8.21 0.74
CA LEU A 190 17.16 -7.20 1.06
C LEU A 190 18.59 -7.75 0.93
N PHE A 191 18.85 -8.95 1.46
CA PHE A 191 20.15 -9.59 1.36
C PHE A 191 20.57 -9.82 -0.10
N LEU A 192 19.66 -10.33 -0.93
CA LEU A 192 19.90 -10.51 -2.37
C LEU A 192 20.19 -9.17 -3.07
N PHE A 193 19.44 -8.11 -2.75
CA PHE A 193 19.70 -6.79 -3.29
C PHE A 193 21.05 -6.23 -2.90
N LEU A 194 21.45 -6.35 -1.63
CA LEU A 194 22.76 -5.89 -1.18
C LEU A 194 23.90 -6.66 -1.84
N TYR A 195 23.72 -7.98 -2.04
CA TYR A 195 24.70 -8.80 -2.75
C TYR A 195 24.79 -8.41 -4.23
N ALA A 196 23.66 -8.27 -4.91
CA ALA A 196 23.62 -7.85 -6.31
C ALA A 196 24.17 -6.42 -6.52
N LEU A 197 23.90 -5.50 -5.59
CA LEU A 197 24.46 -4.14 -5.61
C LEU A 197 25.99 -4.17 -5.55
N LYS A 198 26.58 -4.96 -4.63
CA LYS A 198 28.03 -5.13 -4.57
C LYS A 198 28.58 -5.71 -5.87
N ALA A 199 27.95 -6.75 -6.41
CA ALA A 199 28.36 -7.34 -7.67
C ALA A 199 28.25 -6.37 -8.85
N PHE A 200 27.28 -5.46 -8.84
CA PHE A 200 27.11 -4.41 -9.83
C PHE A 200 28.21 -3.34 -9.71
N GLU A 201 28.52 -2.89 -8.50
CA GLU A 201 29.62 -1.95 -8.22
C GLU A 201 30.99 -2.54 -8.63
N GLU A 202 31.20 -3.84 -8.39
CA GLU A 202 32.39 -4.58 -8.81
C GLU A 202 32.40 -4.99 -10.29
N GLN A 203 31.39 -4.59 -11.07
CA GLN A 203 31.21 -4.93 -12.49
C GLN A 203 31.10 -6.45 -12.79
N ARG A 204 30.86 -7.28 -11.78
CA ARG A 204 30.55 -8.72 -11.94
C ARG A 204 29.14 -8.93 -12.50
N LEU A 205 28.20 -8.08 -12.10
CA LEU A 205 26.85 -8.03 -12.65
C LEU A 205 26.78 -6.88 -13.66
N GLN A 206 26.75 -7.20 -14.94
CA GLN A 206 26.57 -6.21 -16.01
C GLN A 206 25.10 -6.15 -16.41
N LEU A 207 24.47 -5.01 -16.17
CA LEU A 207 23.11 -4.75 -16.65
C LEU A 207 23.17 -4.07 -18.02
N GLN A 208 22.71 -4.78 -19.05
CA GLN A 208 22.57 -4.23 -20.39
C GLN A 208 21.10 -3.91 -20.67
N PRO A 209 20.71 -2.63 -20.78
CA PRO A 209 19.34 -2.27 -21.08
C PRO A 209 19.01 -2.67 -22.52
N GLN A 210 17.99 -3.52 -22.70
CA GLN A 210 17.48 -3.89 -24.01
C GLN A 210 16.17 -3.14 -24.28
N PRO A 211 15.97 -2.60 -25.51
CA PRO A 211 14.74 -1.91 -25.85
C PRO A 211 13.58 -2.91 -25.87
N LYS A 212 12.65 -2.77 -24.92
CA LYS A 212 11.37 -3.46 -24.99
C LYS A 212 10.45 -2.65 -25.89
N LEU A 213 10.14 -3.17 -27.08
CA LEU A 213 9.13 -2.57 -27.97
C LEU A 213 7.80 -2.54 -27.23
N THR A 214 7.46 -1.37 -26.70
CA THR A 214 6.23 -1.18 -25.92
C THR A 214 5.32 -0.24 -26.68
N GLY A 215 4.44 -0.80 -27.50
CA GLY A 215 3.46 -0.05 -28.27
C GLY A 215 3.56 -0.27 -29.78
N LYS A 216 2.48 0.10 -30.48
CA LYS A 216 2.45 0.16 -31.94
C LYS A 216 2.79 1.60 -32.33
N THR A 217 3.84 1.80 -33.12
CA THR A 217 4.12 3.09 -33.74
C THR A 217 3.33 3.18 -35.04
N LEU A 218 2.81 4.37 -35.38
CA LEU A 218 2.19 4.61 -36.70
C LEU A 218 3.22 4.93 -37.78
N PHE A 219 4.48 5.09 -37.39
CA PHE A 219 5.58 5.49 -38.24
C PHE A 219 6.47 4.28 -38.52
N LYS A 220 6.72 4.00 -39.80
CA LYS A 220 7.80 3.09 -40.20
C LYS A 220 9.12 3.80 -39.93
N ASP A 221 10.04 3.12 -39.26
CA ASP A 221 11.39 3.61 -39.07
C ASP A 221 11.97 3.93 -40.47
N ARG A 222 12.44 5.17 -40.64
CA ARG A 222 13.13 5.58 -41.87
C ARG A 222 14.56 5.07 -41.74
N GLU A 223 14.90 4.08 -42.56
CA GLU A 223 16.28 3.62 -42.79
C GLU A 223 17.17 4.73 -43.34
#